data_AF-A0A8J7DWB0-F1
#
_entry.id   AF-A0A8J7DWB0-F1
#
_cell.length_a   1.000
_cell.length_b   1.000
_cell.length_c   1.000
_cell.angle_alpha   90.00
_cell.angle_beta   90.00
_cell.angle_gamma   90.00
#
_symmetry.space_group_name_H-M   'P 1'
#
loop_
_entity.id
_entity.type
_entity.pdbx_description
1 polymer ?
#
loop_
_entity_poly.entity_id
_entity_poly.type
_entity_poly.pdbx_seq_one_letter_code
_entity_poly.pdbx_strand_id
1 'polypeptide(L)'
;MLAVNLDDEAEKYLIEILSQEKMTSQELVKKLLRNHLRSLKPSPTILERMGGYPKELLEGEVDLSDRKTRKQKISEHLSARSEMCD
;
A
#
# COMPACT_ATOMS: atom_id res chain seq x y z
N MET A 1 -12.83 29.22 10.91
CA MET A 1 -13.94 28.44 10.32
C MET A 1 -13.79 28.53 8.81
N LEU A 2 -13.83 27.40 8.10
CA LEU A 2 -13.86 27.41 6.64
C LEU A 2 -15.31 27.69 6.21
N ALA A 3 -15.54 28.71 5.39
CA ALA A 3 -16.84 28.97 4.79
C ALA A 3 -16.89 28.30 3.42
N VAL A 4 -17.97 27.56 3.15
CA VAL A 4 -18.21 26.91 1.85
C VAL A 4 -19.40 27.61 1.23
N ASN A 5 -19.19 28.19 0.04
CA ASN A 5 -20.28 28.74 -0.75
C ASN A 5 -20.84 27.62 -1.63
N LEU A 6 -22.15 27.40 -1.52
CA LEU A 6 -22.90 26.48 -2.36
C LEU A 6 -23.54 27.29 -3.48
N ASP A 7 -23.71 26.68 -4.65
CA ASP A 7 -24.54 27.24 -5.71
C ASP A 7 -26.01 26.88 -5.48
N ASP A 8 -26.91 27.57 -6.20
CA ASP A 8 -28.36 27.40 -6.07
C ASP A 8 -28.82 25.95 -6.31
N GLU A 9 -28.05 25.19 -7.08
CA GLU A 9 -28.33 23.79 -7.37
C GLU A 9 -27.91 22.88 -6.21
N ALA A 10 -26.71 23.05 -5.66
CA ALA A 10 -26.26 22.28 -4.50
C ALA A 10 -27.07 22.59 -3.24
N GLU A 11 -27.59 23.82 -3.09
CA GLU A 11 -28.53 24.14 -2.01
C GLU A 11 -29.83 23.33 -2.11
N LYS A 12 -30.37 23.13 -3.32
CA LYS A 12 -31.55 22.27 -3.52
C LYS A 12 -31.27 20.82 -3.12
N TYR A 13 -30.11 20.29 -3.52
CA TYR A 13 -29.69 18.94 -3.12
C TYR A 13 -29.56 18.81 -1.60
N LEU A 14 -28.99 19.83 -0.95
CA LEU A 14 -28.86 19.84 0.51
C LEU A 14 -30.23 19.78 1.20
N ILE A 15 -31.18 20.61 0.77
CA ILE A 15 -32.54 20.64 1.33
C ILE A 15 -33.23 19.29 1.14
N GLU A 16 -33.13 18.71 -0.05
CA GLU A 16 -33.74 17.42 -0.37
C GLU A 16 -33.18 16.30 0.50
N ILE A 17 -31.85 16.21 0.64
CA ILE A 17 -31.19 15.17 1.46
C ILE A 17 -31.57 15.34 2.94
N LEU A 18 -31.60 16.57 3.45
CA LEU A 18 -31.98 16.85 4.84
C LEU A 18 -33.44 16.48 5.13
N SER A 19 -34.32 16.65 4.14
CA SER A 19 -35.73 16.24 4.26
C SER A 19 -35.90 14.73 4.43
N GLN A 20 -35.00 13.93 3.83
CA GLN A 20 -35.05 12.47 3.86
C GLN A 20 -34.34 11.88 5.08
N GLU A 21 -33.11 12.34 5.37
CA GLU A 21 -32.25 11.71 6.38
C GLU A 21 -32.49 12.21 7.83
N LYS A 22 -33.40 13.18 8.05
CA LYS A 22 -33.74 13.76 9.38
C LYS A 22 -32.52 14.08 10.26
N MET A 23 -31.45 14.58 9.64
CA MET A 23 -30.19 14.91 10.30
C MET A 23 -29.84 16.38 10.12
N THR A 24 -28.87 16.87 10.87
CA THR A 24 -28.42 18.26 10.73
C THR A 24 -27.49 18.42 9.52
N SER A 25 -27.46 19.63 8.94
CA SER A 25 -26.56 19.96 7.82
C SER A 25 -25.09 19.70 8.17
N GLN A 26 -24.69 19.98 9.41
CA GLN A 26 -23.32 19.73 9.88
C GLN A 26 -22.97 18.25 9.94
N GLU A 27 -23.89 17.40 10.41
CA GLU A 27 -23.68 15.95 10.46
C GLU A 27 -23.60 15.35 9.05
N LEU A 28 -24.47 15.81 8.15
CA LEU A 28 -24.46 15.41 6.75
C LEU A 28 -23.11 15.73 6.10
N VAL A 29 -22.63 16.98 6.24
CA VAL A 29 -21.34 17.40 5.69
C VAL A 29 -20.18 16.57 6.26
N LYS A 30 -20.17 16.31 7.58
CA LYS A 30 -19.15 15.43 8.20
C LYS A 30 -19.16 14.02 7.61
N LYS A 31 -20.35 13.44 7.42
CA LYS A 31 -20.55 12.10 6.84
C LYS A 31 -20.08 12.05 5.38
N LEU A 32 -20.48 13.04 4.57
CA LEU A 32 -20.08 13.15 3.16
C LEU A 32 -18.57 13.31 3.02
N LEU A 33 -17.94 14.23 3.77
CA LEU A 33 -16.49 14.42 3.73
C LEU A 33 -15.74 13.15 4.14
N ARG A 34 -16.21 12.45 5.18
CA ARG A 34 -15.61 11.19 5.62
C ARG A 34 -15.70 10.11 4.53
N ASN A 35 -16.85 10.01 3.86
CA ASN A 35 -17.07 9.04 2.80
C ASN A 35 -16.27 9.39 1.54
N HIS A 36 -16.24 10.67 1.16
CA HIS A 36 -15.46 11.14 0.03
C HIS A 36 -13.96 10.95 0.24
N LEU A 37 -13.46 11.24 1.45
CA LEU A 37 -12.06 10.98 1.80
C LEU A 37 -11.73 9.48 1.73
N ARG A 38 -12.68 8.61 2.08
CA ARG A 38 -12.52 7.16 1.93
C ARG A 38 -12.53 6.73 0.46
N SER A 39 -13.39 7.31 -0.38
CA SER A 39 -13.42 6.99 -1.81
C SER A 39 -12.20 7.50 -2.57
N LEU A 40 -11.60 8.61 -2.14
CA LEU A 40 -10.35 9.12 -2.69
C LEU A 40 -9.16 8.21 -2.38
N LYS A 41 -9.21 7.45 -1.28
CA LYS A 41 -8.18 6.45 -1.00
C LYS A 41 -8.39 5.25 -1.90
N PRO A 42 -7.42 4.91 -2.78
CA PRO A 42 -7.52 3.67 -3.54
C PRO A 42 -7.67 2.51 -2.56
N SER A 43 -8.59 1.61 -2.86
CA SER A 43 -8.71 0.38 -2.09
C SER A 43 -7.37 -0.37 -2.21
N PRO A 44 -6.76 -0.80 -1.10
CA PRO A 44 -5.48 -1.48 -1.17
C PRO A 44 -5.66 -2.74 -2.02
N THR A 45 -4.77 -2.90 -2.99
CA THR A 45 -4.66 -4.10 -3.83
C THR A 45 -4.46 -5.33 -2.94
N ILE A 46 -4.76 -6.52 -3.46
CA ILE A 46 -4.50 -7.77 -2.71
C ILE A 46 -3.05 -7.82 -2.23
N LEU A 47 -2.10 -7.39 -3.08
CA LEU A 47 -0.68 -7.32 -2.76
C LEU A 47 -0.40 -6.39 -1.57
N GLU A 48 -0.93 -5.17 -1.58
CA GLU A 48 -0.77 -4.21 -0.47
C GLU A 48 -1.42 -4.72 0.82
N ARG A 49 -2.56 -5.42 0.73
CA ARG A 49 -3.19 -6.07 1.90
C ARG A 49 -2.34 -7.18 2.49
N MET A 50 -1.54 -7.87 1.66
CA MET A 50 -0.62 -8.92 2.09
C MET A 50 0.73 -8.39 2.59
N GLY A 51 0.92 -7.06 2.68
CA GLY A 51 2.18 -6.45 3.13
C GLY A 51 3.10 -5.99 1.99
N GLY A 52 2.61 -5.95 0.75
CA GLY A 52 3.34 -5.48 -0.42
C GLY A 52 4.10 -6.58 -1.16
N TYR A 53 5.00 -6.17 -2.07
CA TYR A 53 5.85 -7.11 -2.78
C TYR A 53 6.95 -7.63 -1.83
N PRO A 54 7.17 -8.95 -1.74
CA PRO A 54 8.21 -9.49 -0.90
C PRO A 54 9.59 -9.06 -1.42
N LYS A 55 10.34 -8.35 -0.57
CA LYS A 55 11.65 -7.78 -0.93
C LYS A 55 12.72 -8.83 -1.23
N GLU A 56 12.59 -10.00 -0.61
CA GLU A 56 13.66 -11.02 -0.58
C GLU A 56 13.25 -12.34 -1.26
N LEU A 57 12.03 -12.45 -1.82
CA LEU A 57 11.56 -13.74 -2.36
C LEU A 57 12.29 -14.19 -3.63
N LEU A 58 12.85 -13.25 -4.39
CA LEU A 58 13.59 -13.50 -5.63
C LEU A 58 15.08 -13.16 -5.51
N GLU A 59 15.49 -12.53 -4.41
CA GLU A 59 16.90 -12.41 -4.01
C GLU A 59 17.26 -13.62 -3.14
N GLY A 60 16.96 -14.82 -3.63
CA GLY A 60 17.46 -16.04 -3.01
C GLY A 60 18.98 -16.05 -3.09
N GLU A 61 19.64 -16.52 -2.03
CA GLU A 61 21.07 -16.85 -2.07
C GLU A 61 21.40 -17.62 -3.34
N VAL A 62 22.59 -17.34 -3.91
CA VAL A 62 23.08 -17.97 -5.15
C VAL A 62 22.73 -19.46 -5.14
N ASP A 63 21.89 -19.89 -6.08
CA ASP A 63 21.29 -21.23 -6.08
C ASP A 63 22.38 -22.29 -5.95
N LEU A 64 22.48 -22.88 -4.75
CA LEU A 64 23.44 -23.95 -4.44
C LEU A 64 23.05 -25.29 -5.09
N SER A 65 21.81 -25.39 -5.60
CA SER A 65 21.35 -26.48 -6.44
C SER A 65 22.08 -26.46 -7.78
N ASP A 66 22.42 -25.28 -8.31
CA ASP A 66 23.23 -25.19 -9.52
C ASP A 66 24.65 -25.73 -9.29
N ARG A 67 25.05 -26.63 -10.20
CA ARG A 67 26.35 -27.29 -10.14
C ARG A 67 27.50 -26.32 -10.34
N LYS A 68 27.33 -25.26 -11.16
CA LYS A 68 28.40 -24.30 -11.42
C LYS A 68 28.67 -23.46 -10.18
N THR A 69 27.61 -22.91 -9.59
CA THR A 69 27.68 -22.17 -8.31
C THR A 69 28.41 -22.97 -7.23
N ARG A 70 28.04 -24.24 -7.05
CA ARG A 70 28.64 -25.08 -6.01
C ARG A 70 30.13 -25.31 -6.24
N LYS A 71 30.53 -25.58 -7.50
CA LYS A 71 31.95 -25.78 -7.83
C LYS A 71 32.78 -24.53 -7.57
N GLN A 72 32.26 -23.37 -7.91
CA GLN A 72 32.93 -22.10 -7.67
C GLN A 72 33.16 -21.87 -6.17
N LYS A 73 32.12 -21.97 -5.34
CA LYS A 73 32.26 -21.78 -3.88
C LYS A 73 33.19 -22.80 -3.22
N ILE A 74 33.18 -24.06 -3.68
CA ILE A 74 34.13 -25.07 -3.17
C ILE A 74 35.57 -24.69 -3.53
N SER A 75 35.80 -24.23 -4.76
CA SER A 75 37.13 -23.80 -5.19
C SER A 75 37.63 -22.62 -4.35
N GLU A 76 36.79 -21.61 -4.14
CA GLU A 76 37.10 -20.43 -3.31
C GLU A 76 37.42 -20.82 -1.85
N HIS A 77 36.65 -21.76 -1.29
CA HIS A 77 36.90 -22.24 0.07
C HIS A 77 38.22 -23.00 0.19
N LEU A 78 38.55 -23.84 -0.80
CA LEU A 78 39.80 -24.60 -0.81
C LEU A 78 41.01 -23.70 -1.01
N SER A 79 40.93 -22.68 -1.85
CA SER A 79 42.02 -21.70 -2.04
C SER A 79 42.25 -20.86 -0.80
N ALA A 80 41.17 -20.34 -0.19
CA ALA A 80 41.29 -19.59 1.06
C ALA A 80 41.89 -20.45 2.19
N ARG A 81 41.52 -21.74 2.26
CA ARG A 81 42.09 -22.66 3.23
C ARG A 81 43.56 -22.97 2.97
N SER A 82 43.99 -23.09 1.71
CA SER A 82 45.41 -23.28 1.40
C SER A 82 46.24 -22.05 1.77
N GLU A 83 45.73 -20.84 1.50
CA GLU A 83 46.40 -19.58 1.84
C GLU A 83 46.55 -19.35 3.35
N MET A 84 45.66 -19.94 4.16
CA MET A 84 45.75 -19.90 5.63
C MET A 84 46.73 -20.92 6.23
N CYS A 85 47.20 -21.89 5.44
CA CYS A 85 48.13 -22.94 5.89
C CYS A 85 49.58 -22.69 5.45
N ASP A 86 49.85 -21.64 4.68
CA ASP A 86 51.18 -21.07 4.41
C ASP A 86 51.54 -19.99 5.46
#